data_AF-A0AB34IHX7-F1
#
_entry.id   AF-A0AB34IHX7-F1
#
_cell.length_a   1.000
_cell.length_b   1.000
_cell.length_c   1.000
_cell.angle_alpha   90.00
_cell.angle_beta   90.00
_cell.angle_gamma   90.00
#
_symmetry.space_group_name_H-M   'P 1'
#
loop_
_entity.id
_entity.type
_entity.pdbx_description
1 polymer ?
#
loop_
_entity_poly.entity_id
_entity_poly.type
_entity_poly.pdbx_seq_one_letter_code
_entity_poly.pdbx_strand_id
1 'polypeptide(L)'
;MASRAAPRVWGGGRLSLHLCAPPSPSPTPPHPQSPTPHPPTPCCVVTAPWSGIQTPLPPLRALINPSNPSLSGAARAYFPRGGPLPPAPPPGLETSSRGWGGLDAGEGMVFPAAAVDALTHLHAGPQLREALAAVRVAADGRRCPVGAAVLSPPFGLSAAFERIAHTPPPLWRQGPRSAPSLGACYTSSILALAEGVPLGVAHHVGLDRASAARRTAEHWAIATPLVGAGAAGAPVAIAAGAAVEAFASLSESLLEVTVRLVLIAPDALEAVERALEEEQRRGGRLRPLA
;
A
#
# COMPACT_ATOMS: atom_id res chain seq x y z
N MET A 1 -29.10 12.57 -2.60
CA MET A 1 -27.90 12.35 -1.76
C MET A 1 -27.62 10.86 -1.75
N ALA A 2 -26.57 10.39 -2.44
CA ALA A 2 -26.16 8.99 -2.32
C ALA A 2 -25.58 8.79 -0.92
N SER A 3 -26.22 7.92 -0.12
CA SER A 3 -25.72 7.52 1.19
C SER A 3 -24.32 6.91 1.00
N ARG A 4 -23.28 7.57 1.52
CA ARG A 4 -21.95 6.94 1.62
C ARG A 4 -22.11 5.77 2.59
N ALA A 5 -21.91 4.55 2.12
CA ALA A 5 -21.85 3.39 3.00
C ALA A 5 -20.82 3.67 4.11
N ALA A 6 -21.25 3.51 5.37
CA ALA A 6 -20.35 3.70 6.50
C ALA A 6 -19.15 2.75 6.35
N PRO A 7 -17.92 3.18 6.70
CA PRO A 7 -16.75 2.31 6.66
C PRO A 7 -17.00 1.08 7.55
N ARG A 8 -16.75 -0.11 7.00
CA ARG A 8 -16.87 -1.36 7.76
C ARG A 8 -15.61 -1.54 8.60
N VAL A 9 -15.79 -1.75 9.90
CA VAL A 9 -14.69 -1.85 10.85
C VAL A 9 -14.64 -3.26 11.44
N TRP A 10 -13.44 -3.83 11.46
CA TRP A 10 -13.13 -5.08 12.12
C TRP A 10 -12.07 -4.82 13.19
N GLY A 11 -11.98 -5.65 14.22
CA GLY A 11 -10.99 -5.47 15.28
C GLY A 11 -10.75 -6.73 16.07
N GLY A 12 -9.58 -6.79 16.69
CA GLY A 12 -9.14 -7.89 17.54
C GLY A 12 -7.94 -7.46 18.36
N GLY A 13 -7.99 -7.65 19.68
CA GLY A 13 -6.94 -7.20 20.58
C GLY A 13 -6.74 -5.67 20.49
N ARG A 14 -5.56 -5.25 20.06
CA ARG A 14 -5.17 -3.84 19.90
C ARG A 14 -5.17 -3.36 18.43
N LEU A 15 -5.65 -4.18 17.48
CA LEU A 15 -5.72 -3.83 16.07
C LEU A 15 -7.17 -3.58 15.65
N SER A 16 -7.41 -2.48 14.92
CA SER A 16 -8.64 -2.26 14.16
C SER A 16 -8.33 -2.18 12.66
N LEU A 17 -9.23 -2.69 11.82
CA LEU A 17 -9.14 -2.71 10.37
C LEU A 17 -10.35 -1.99 9.78
N HIS A 18 -10.10 -0.87 9.13
CA HIS A 18 -11.13 -0.06 8.46
C HIS A 18 -11.08 -0.33 6.95
N LEU A 19 -12.17 -0.86 6.40
CA LEU A 19 -12.31 -1.08 4.96
C LEU A 19 -12.92 0.17 4.33
N CYS A 20 -12.27 0.67 3.27
CA CYS A 20 -12.71 1.87 2.57
C CYS A 20 -12.79 1.61 1.08
N ALA A 21 -14.02 1.61 0.56
CA ALA A 21 -14.31 1.56 -0.88
C ALA A 21 -14.31 2.98 -1.47
N PRO A 22 -14.09 3.14 -2.79
CA PRO A 22 -14.33 4.43 -3.42
C PRO A 22 -15.80 4.83 -3.26
N PRO A 23 -16.12 6.13 -3.24
CA PRO A 23 -17.51 6.56 -3.32
C PRO A 23 -18.15 6.01 -4.59
N SER A 24 -19.38 5.49 -4.50
CA SER A 24 -20.14 5.07 -5.68
C SER A 24 -20.14 6.20 -6.71
N PRO A 25 -19.89 5.91 -8.00
CA PRO A 25 -19.93 6.94 -9.02
C PRO A 25 -21.31 7.60 -8.94
N SER A 26 -21.33 8.91 -8.67
CA SER A 26 -22.58 9.66 -8.69
C SER A 26 -23.17 9.55 -10.11
N PRO A 27 -24.46 9.21 -10.28
CA PRO A 27 -25.08 9.18 -11.59
C PRO A 27 -24.88 10.55 -12.22
N THR A 28 -24.05 10.61 -13.27
CA THR A 28 -23.78 11.85 -13.98
C THR A 28 -25.07 12.24 -14.67
N PRO A 29 -25.70 13.38 -14.36
CA PRO A 29 -26.90 13.79 -15.07
C PRO A 29 -26.54 13.98 -16.55
N PRO A 30 -27.37 13.49 -17.49
CA PRO A 30 -27.14 13.72 -18.91
C PRO A 30 -27.44 15.20 -19.20
N HIS A 31 -26.45 16.08 -19.19
CA HIS A 31 -26.62 17.45 -19.69
C HIS A 31 -25.48 17.87 -20.63
N PRO A 32 -25.79 18.63 -21.70
CA PRO A 32 -24.84 18.98 -22.73
C PRO A 32 -24.06 20.25 -22.38
N GLN A 33 -22.78 20.22 -22.76
CA GLN A 33 -21.93 21.38 -23.10
C GLN A 33 -21.78 22.45 -22.01
N SER A 34 -20.85 22.22 -21.09
CA SER A 34 -20.18 23.26 -20.31
C SER A 34 -18.72 22.87 -20.09
N PRO A 35 -17.79 23.83 -20.00
CA PRO A 35 -16.36 23.58 -20.09
C PRO A 35 -15.92 22.58 -19.02
N THR A 36 -15.20 21.56 -19.48
CA THR A 36 -14.82 20.34 -18.77
C THR A 36 -14.50 20.58 -17.29
N PRO A 37 -15.31 20.08 -16.34
CA PRO A 37 -14.82 19.94 -14.98
C PRO A 37 -13.63 18.98 -15.03
N HIS A 38 -12.50 19.37 -14.44
CA HIS A 38 -11.38 18.46 -14.25
C HIS A 38 -11.94 17.17 -13.62
N PRO A 39 -11.61 15.98 -14.14
CA PRO A 39 -12.08 14.74 -13.55
C PRO A 39 -11.71 14.76 -12.06
N PRO A 40 -12.64 14.40 -11.15
CA PRO A 40 -12.34 14.39 -9.73
C PRO A 40 -11.06 13.58 -9.53
N THR A 41 -10.07 14.17 -8.87
CA THR A 41 -8.78 13.52 -8.60
C THR A 41 -9.07 12.14 -8.04
N PRO A 42 -8.59 11.05 -8.65
CA PRO A 42 -8.93 9.72 -8.18
C PRO A 42 -8.54 9.58 -6.72
N CYS A 43 -9.53 9.33 -5.86
CA CYS A 43 -9.32 9.07 -4.45
C CYS A 43 -8.56 7.75 -4.32
N CYS A 44 -7.28 7.81 -4.01
CA CYS A 44 -6.48 6.64 -3.69
C CYS A 44 -5.83 6.79 -2.31
N VAL A 45 -5.14 5.74 -1.87
CA VAL A 45 -4.43 5.73 -0.58
C VAL A 45 -3.44 6.90 -0.43
N VAL A 46 -2.92 7.45 -1.53
CA VAL A 46 -1.95 8.57 -1.50
C VAL A 46 -2.64 9.93 -1.39
N THR A 47 -3.71 10.14 -2.14
CA THR A 47 -4.37 11.46 -2.30
C THR A 47 -5.50 11.70 -1.30
N ALA A 48 -6.14 10.63 -0.82
CA ALA A 48 -7.29 10.72 0.08
C ALA A 48 -7.28 9.62 1.18
N PRO A 49 -6.15 9.37 1.88
CA PRO A 49 -5.99 8.26 2.83
C PRO A 49 -7.01 8.28 3.97
N TRP A 50 -7.42 9.47 4.40
CA TRP A 50 -8.22 9.66 5.60
C TRP A 50 -9.67 10.11 5.31
N SER A 51 -10.09 10.06 4.04
CA SER A 51 -11.43 10.54 3.64
C SER A 51 -12.54 9.84 4.45
N GLY A 52 -13.49 10.60 4.98
CA GLY A 52 -14.63 10.05 5.71
C GLY A 52 -14.35 9.56 7.14
N ILE A 53 -13.18 9.85 7.72
CA ILE A 53 -12.94 9.66 9.16
C ILE A 53 -13.31 10.94 9.92
N GLN A 54 -13.96 10.77 11.07
CA GLN A 54 -14.17 11.85 12.05
C GLN A 54 -12.89 12.08 12.85
N THR A 55 -12.46 13.33 12.98
CA THR A 55 -11.31 13.77 13.76
C THR A 55 -11.55 13.67 15.27
N PRO A 56 -10.51 13.49 16.10
CA PRO A 56 -9.08 13.59 15.77
C PRO A 56 -8.48 12.27 15.27
N LEU A 57 -7.63 12.38 14.24
CA LEU A 57 -6.75 11.27 13.84
C LEU A 57 -5.63 11.12 14.88
N PRO A 58 -5.09 9.91 15.07
CA PRO A 58 -3.90 9.72 15.89
C PRO A 58 -2.70 10.52 15.35
N PRO A 59 -1.73 10.85 16.23
CA PRO A 59 -0.58 11.67 15.86
C PRO A 59 0.31 10.97 14.83
N LEU A 60 0.48 9.65 14.94
CA LEU A 60 1.29 8.89 13.99
C LEU A 60 0.41 8.33 12.87
N ARG A 61 0.58 8.93 11.69
CA ARG A 61 -0.09 8.55 10.44
C ARG A 61 0.94 8.02 9.47
N ALA A 62 0.78 6.80 8.98
CA ALA A 62 1.74 6.17 8.09
C ALA A 62 1.10 5.64 6.81
N LEU A 63 1.92 5.52 5.75
CA LEU A 63 1.57 4.86 4.49
C LEU A 63 2.39 3.59 4.32
N ILE A 64 1.75 2.47 3.99
CA ILE A 64 2.44 1.32 3.37
C ILE A 64 2.38 1.51 1.85
N ASN A 65 3.54 1.72 1.24
CA ASN A 65 3.69 1.91 -0.20
C ASN A 65 4.25 0.63 -0.85
N PRO A 66 3.49 -0.07 -1.71
CA PRO A 66 4.00 -1.20 -2.46
C PRO A 66 5.03 -0.68 -3.48
N SER A 67 6.29 -1.07 -3.33
CA SER A 67 7.41 -0.57 -4.14
C SER A 67 8.04 -1.65 -5.01
N ASN A 68 9.01 -1.30 -5.84
CA ASN A 68 9.90 -2.29 -6.44
C ASN A 68 11.14 -2.56 -5.56
N PRO A 69 11.85 -3.70 -5.72
CA PRO A 69 13.04 -4.03 -4.91
C PRO A 69 14.22 -3.05 -5.02
N SER A 70 14.24 -2.23 -6.07
CA SER A 70 15.25 -1.19 -6.27
C SER A 70 14.86 0.17 -5.68
N LEU A 71 13.66 0.29 -5.11
CA LEU A 71 13.10 1.51 -4.49
C LEU A 71 13.14 2.75 -5.42
N SER A 72 12.97 2.53 -6.72
CA SER A 72 13.14 3.57 -7.75
C SER A 72 11.84 4.24 -8.22
N GLY A 73 10.68 3.80 -7.72
CA GLY A 73 9.37 4.17 -8.25
C GLY A 73 9.05 3.47 -9.57
N ALA A 74 7.95 3.86 -10.23
CA ALA A 74 7.63 3.39 -11.57
C ALA A 74 8.43 4.18 -12.63
N ALA A 75 9.59 3.66 -13.03
CA ALA A 75 10.53 4.34 -13.93
C ALA A 75 10.20 4.21 -15.43
N ARG A 76 9.05 3.67 -15.83
CA ARG A 76 8.68 3.42 -17.25
C ARG A 76 7.27 3.85 -17.55
N ALA A 77 6.97 4.20 -18.80
CA ALA A 77 5.64 4.64 -19.23
C ALA A 77 4.54 3.57 -19.02
N TYR A 78 4.87 2.28 -19.07
CA TYR A 78 4.04 1.15 -18.69
C TYR A 78 4.92 -0.10 -18.47
N PHE A 79 4.41 -1.11 -17.78
CA PHE A 79 5.11 -2.38 -17.49
C PHE A 79 4.14 -3.57 -17.38
N PRO A 80 4.57 -4.81 -17.66
CA PRO A 80 3.67 -5.96 -17.63
C PRO A 80 3.21 -6.26 -16.20
N ARG A 81 1.92 -6.54 -16.04
CA ARG A 81 1.34 -7.02 -14.78
C ARG A 81 2.01 -8.32 -14.37
N GLY A 82 2.51 -8.40 -13.13
CA GLY A 82 3.29 -9.55 -12.67
C GLY A 82 4.71 -9.60 -13.21
N GLY A 83 5.15 -8.61 -13.99
CA GLY A 83 6.52 -8.48 -14.47
C GLY A 83 6.91 -9.43 -15.62
N PRO A 84 8.21 -9.55 -15.94
CA PRO A 84 9.34 -9.00 -15.20
C PRO A 84 9.30 -7.46 -15.16
N LEU A 85 9.80 -6.89 -14.07
CA LEU A 85 10.05 -5.46 -14.07
C LEU A 85 11.13 -5.15 -15.12
N PRO A 86 10.90 -4.19 -16.03
CA PRO A 86 11.94 -3.77 -16.95
C PRO A 86 13.14 -3.21 -16.18
N PRO A 87 14.38 -3.39 -16.68
CA PRO A 87 15.56 -2.80 -16.05
C PRO A 87 15.44 -1.27 -15.99
N ALA A 88 16.20 -0.64 -15.08
CA ALA A 88 16.30 0.81 -15.02
C ALA A 88 16.73 1.36 -16.41
N PRO A 89 16.21 2.53 -16.83
CA PRO A 89 16.69 3.15 -18.05
C PRO A 89 18.17 3.54 -17.90
N PRO A 90 18.95 3.53 -18.99
CA PRO A 90 20.31 4.06 -18.99
C PRO A 90 20.35 5.52 -18.50
N PRO A 91 21.45 5.97 -17.88
CA PRO A 91 21.64 7.37 -17.53
C PRO A 91 21.41 8.29 -18.74
N GLY A 92 20.65 9.38 -18.56
CA GLY A 92 20.39 10.37 -19.62
C GLY A 92 19.16 10.10 -20.50
N LEU A 93 18.47 8.96 -20.34
CA LEU A 93 17.20 8.70 -21.03
C LEU A 93 16.01 9.24 -20.21
N GLU A 94 15.28 10.20 -20.78
CA GLU A 94 14.05 10.70 -20.16
C GLU A 94 12.98 9.61 -20.09
N THR A 95 12.42 9.42 -18.90
CA THR A 95 11.30 8.51 -18.63
C THR A 95 9.97 9.26 -18.57
N SER A 96 9.98 10.55 -18.91
CA SER A 96 8.79 11.38 -18.91
C SER A 96 7.83 10.88 -20.00
N SER A 97 6.56 10.70 -19.64
CA SER A 97 5.49 10.32 -20.57
C SER A 97 5.26 11.36 -21.68
N ARG A 98 5.94 12.52 -21.63
CA ARG A 98 5.80 13.64 -22.57
C ARG A 98 6.39 13.36 -23.95
N GLY A 99 7.25 12.36 -24.11
CA GLY A 99 7.91 12.04 -25.38
C GLY A 99 7.34 10.84 -26.15
N TRP A 100 6.36 10.11 -25.61
CA TRP A 100 5.88 8.86 -26.19
C TRP A 100 4.52 9.09 -26.86
N GLY A 101 4.54 9.36 -28.17
CA GLY A 101 3.36 9.63 -28.98
C GLY A 101 2.41 8.43 -29.09
N GLY A 102 1.51 8.27 -28.12
CA GLY A 102 0.28 7.50 -28.27
C GLY A 102 0.44 6.00 -28.55
N LEU A 103 1.52 5.36 -28.08
CA LEU A 103 1.60 3.90 -28.14
C LEU A 103 0.64 3.29 -27.10
N ASP A 104 -0.42 2.65 -27.59
CA ASP A 104 -1.33 1.85 -26.76
C ASP A 104 -0.53 0.78 -26.02
N ALA A 105 -0.67 0.74 -24.70
CA ALA A 105 -0.11 -0.35 -23.92
C ALA A 105 -0.95 -1.61 -24.21
N GLY A 106 -0.29 -2.71 -24.60
CA GLY A 106 -0.97 -3.97 -24.88
C GLY A 106 -1.74 -4.52 -23.68
N GLU A 107 -2.58 -5.53 -23.93
CA GLU A 107 -3.32 -6.23 -22.88
C GLU A 107 -2.38 -6.73 -21.76
N GLY A 108 -2.77 -6.52 -20.51
CA GLY A 108 -1.97 -6.91 -19.34
C GLY A 108 -0.86 -5.93 -18.94
N MET A 109 -0.72 -4.78 -19.60
CA MET A 109 0.20 -3.72 -19.18
C MET A 109 -0.42 -2.80 -18.11
N VAL A 110 0.45 -2.21 -17.27
CA VAL A 110 0.09 -1.30 -16.18
C VAL A 110 0.81 0.02 -16.38
N PHE A 111 0.06 1.13 -16.35
CA PHE A 111 0.61 2.48 -16.41
C PHE A 111 1.05 2.95 -15.02
N PRO A 112 2.11 3.77 -14.89
CA PRO A 112 2.52 4.40 -13.64
C PRO A 112 1.38 5.10 -12.93
N ALA A 113 0.52 5.83 -13.64
CA ALA A 113 -0.61 6.54 -13.06
C ALA A 113 -1.60 5.61 -12.31
N ALA A 114 -1.59 4.30 -12.62
CA ALA A 114 -2.38 3.29 -11.95
C ALA A 114 -1.65 2.57 -10.79
N ALA A 115 -0.36 2.87 -10.58
CA ALA A 115 0.46 2.26 -9.53
C ALA A 115 0.63 3.21 -8.34
N VAL A 116 0.32 2.72 -7.13
CA VAL A 116 0.48 3.49 -5.88
C VAL A 116 1.92 3.99 -5.71
N ASP A 117 2.93 3.20 -6.06
CA ASP A 117 4.35 3.60 -5.98
C ASP A 117 4.65 4.87 -6.78
N ALA A 118 4.12 4.95 -8.01
CA ALA A 118 4.35 6.10 -8.88
C ALA A 118 3.68 7.35 -8.32
N LEU A 119 2.45 7.22 -7.81
CA LEU A 119 1.72 8.32 -7.17
C LEU A 119 2.44 8.79 -5.90
N THR A 120 2.94 7.85 -5.09
CA THR A 120 3.75 8.18 -3.90
C THR A 120 4.97 9.01 -4.29
N HIS A 121 5.73 8.58 -5.31
CA HIS A 121 6.88 9.34 -5.81
C HIS A 121 6.50 10.70 -6.41
N LEU A 122 5.39 10.76 -7.16
CA LEU A 122 4.91 12.00 -7.75
C LEU A 122 4.55 13.04 -6.68
N HIS A 123 3.82 12.63 -5.64
CA HIS A 123 3.32 13.53 -4.61
C HIS A 123 4.34 13.81 -3.50
N ALA A 124 5.25 12.89 -3.19
CA ALA A 124 6.32 13.13 -2.22
C ALA A 124 7.43 14.05 -2.77
N GLY A 125 7.63 14.04 -4.10
CA GLY A 125 8.64 14.87 -4.77
C GLY A 125 10.00 14.18 -4.95
N PRO A 126 10.96 14.85 -5.63
CA PRO A 126 12.26 14.28 -5.99
C PRO A 126 13.11 13.85 -4.78
N GLN A 127 12.95 14.50 -3.63
CA GLN A 127 13.67 14.20 -2.39
C GLN A 127 13.42 12.75 -1.92
N LEU A 128 12.23 12.20 -2.19
CA LEU A 128 11.95 10.80 -1.89
C LEU A 128 12.84 9.87 -2.70
N ARG A 129 13.04 10.15 -4.00
CA ARG A 129 13.89 9.33 -4.86
C ARG A 129 15.34 9.40 -4.42
N GLU A 130 15.83 10.57 -4.04
CA GLU A 130 17.19 10.76 -3.52
C GLU A 130 17.40 9.97 -2.21
N ALA A 131 16.47 10.09 -1.27
CA ALA A 131 16.53 9.36 0.00
C ALA A 131 16.53 7.83 -0.20
N LEU A 132 15.67 7.32 -1.08
CA LEU A 132 15.61 5.89 -1.38
C LEU A 132 16.82 5.39 -2.18
N ALA A 133 17.43 6.25 -3.01
CA ALA A 133 18.68 5.95 -3.71
C ALA A 133 19.90 5.90 -2.77
N ALA A 134 19.80 6.45 -1.55
CA ALA A 134 20.84 6.35 -0.53
C ALA A 134 20.77 5.03 0.28
N VAL A 135 19.66 4.28 0.20
CA VAL A 135 19.49 2.99 0.91
C VAL A 135 20.54 1.99 0.42
N ARG A 136 21.31 1.39 1.33
CA ARG A 136 22.37 0.44 0.96
C ARG A 136 21.83 -0.70 0.09
N VAL A 137 22.56 -1.03 -0.98
CA VAL A 137 22.29 -2.19 -1.81
C VAL A 137 22.80 -3.45 -1.08
N ALA A 138 21.93 -4.44 -0.91
CA ALA A 138 22.27 -5.74 -0.33
C ALA A 138 23.12 -6.57 -1.31
N ALA A 139 23.67 -7.69 -0.82
CA ALA A 139 24.55 -8.56 -1.61
C ALA A 139 23.88 -9.13 -2.88
N ASP A 140 22.55 -9.21 -2.89
CA ASP A 140 21.75 -9.67 -4.02
C ASP A 140 21.39 -8.57 -5.04
N GLY A 141 21.98 -7.38 -4.90
CA GLY A 141 21.75 -6.24 -5.79
C GLY A 141 20.45 -5.47 -5.54
N ARG A 142 19.66 -5.83 -4.52
CA ARG A 142 18.39 -5.16 -4.18
C ARG A 142 18.60 -4.18 -3.03
N ARG A 143 17.86 -3.06 -3.03
CA ARG A 143 17.84 -2.12 -1.90
C ARG A 143 16.84 -2.57 -0.83
N CYS A 144 15.74 -3.16 -1.26
CA CYS A 144 14.77 -3.79 -0.38
C CYS A 144 14.40 -5.16 -0.98
N PRO A 145 14.70 -6.27 -0.29
CA PRO A 145 14.26 -7.58 -0.73
C PRO A 145 12.74 -7.72 -0.73
N VAL A 146 12.22 -8.67 -1.51
CA VAL A 146 10.78 -8.97 -1.54
C VAL A 146 10.29 -9.38 -0.16
N GLY A 147 9.17 -8.81 0.28
CA GLY A 147 8.60 -9.05 1.61
C GLY A 147 9.27 -8.27 2.74
N ALA A 148 10.36 -7.54 2.49
CA ALA A 148 10.98 -6.65 3.46
C ALA A 148 10.35 -5.24 3.42
N ALA A 149 10.76 -4.37 4.33
CA ALA A 149 10.34 -2.97 4.32
C ALA A 149 11.50 -1.99 4.59
N VAL A 150 11.41 -0.80 4.00
CA VAL A 150 12.31 0.33 4.25
C VAL A 150 11.51 1.57 4.57
N LEU A 151 11.90 2.32 5.60
CA LEU A 151 11.24 3.58 5.96
C LEU A 151 11.87 4.79 5.28
N SER A 152 11.03 5.75 4.90
CA SER A 152 11.43 7.09 4.48
C SER A 152 10.56 8.19 5.12
N PRO A 153 11.05 9.45 5.16
CA PRO A 153 10.20 10.61 5.41
C PRO A 153 9.12 10.77 4.32
N PRO A 154 8.01 11.45 4.62
CA PRO A 154 6.89 11.62 3.69
C PRO A 154 7.11 12.74 2.66
N PHE A 155 8.04 13.66 2.92
CA PHE A 155 8.35 14.81 2.08
C PHE A 155 7.09 15.61 1.71
N GLY A 156 6.75 15.73 0.43
CA GLY A 156 5.53 16.42 -0.04
C GLY A 156 4.21 15.83 0.47
N LEU A 157 4.24 14.64 1.09
CA LEU A 157 3.07 14.01 1.70
C LEU A 157 2.92 14.28 3.22
N SER A 158 3.73 15.18 3.79
CA SER A 158 3.75 15.48 5.24
C SER A 158 2.43 15.95 5.84
N ALA A 159 1.53 16.54 5.02
CA ALA A 159 0.19 16.91 5.48
C ALA A 159 -0.67 15.70 5.89
N ALA A 160 -0.45 14.55 5.24
CA ALA A 160 -1.26 13.35 5.42
C ALA A 160 -0.53 12.26 6.23
N PHE A 161 0.79 12.19 6.16
CA PHE A 161 1.60 11.13 6.77
C PHE A 161 2.83 11.69 7.46
N GLU A 162 3.25 11.01 8.52
CA GLU A 162 4.50 11.22 9.24
C GLU A 162 5.63 10.33 8.69
N ARG A 163 5.28 9.16 8.11
CA ARG A 163 6.24 8.15 7.63
C ARG A 163 5.66 7.33 6.47
N ILE A 164 6.56 6.82 5.62
CA ILE A 164 6.22 5.88 4.56
C ILE A 164 7.06 4.60 4.74
N ALA A 165 6.40 3.45 4.77
CA ALA A 165 7.01 2.13 4.69
C ALA A 165 6.93 1.60 3.26
N HIS A 166 8.07 1.48 2.59
CA HIS A 166 8.19 0.95 1.24
C HIS A 166 8.42 -0.55 1.31
N THR A 167 7.53 -1.33 0.70
CA THR A 167 7.63 -2.79 0.72
C THR A 167 7.47 -3.39 -0.68
N PRO A 168 8.43 -4.21 -1.16
CA PRO A 168 8.29 -4.86 -2.45
C PRO A 168 7.48 -6.16 -2.37
N PRO A 169 6.26 -6.23 -2.95
CA PRO A 169 5.56 -7.48 -3.08
C PRO A 169 6.28 -8.41 -4.08
N PRO A 170 6.10 -9.74 -3.95
CA PRO A 170 6.53 -10.66 -4.99
C PRO A 170 5.76 -10.40 -6.29
N LEU A 171 6.47 -10.52 -7.41
CA LEU A 171 5.83 -10.64 -8.71
C LEU A 171 5.17 -12.01 -8.83
N TRP A 172 3.87 -12.06 -9.16
CA TRP A 172 3.07 -13.28 -9.15
C TRP A 172 3.33 -14.24 -10.33
N ARG A 173 4.55 -14.26 -10.87
CA ARG A 173 4.98 -15.27 -11.86
C ARG A 173 5.26 -16.62 -11.23
N GLN A 174 5.67 -16.62 -9.96
CA GLN A 174 5.97 -17.83 -9.21
C GLN A 174 4.70 -18.51 -8.65
N GLY A 175 3.54 -17.87 -8.82
CA GLY A 175 2.25 -18.36 -8.37
C GLY A 175 2.18 -18.47 -6.83
N PRO A 176 1.40 -19.44 -6.32
CA PRO A 176 1.14 -19.61 -4.89
C PRO A 176 2.38 -19.72 -4.00
N ARG A 177 3.53 -20.16 -4.53
CA ARG A 177 4.79 -20.22 -3.78
C ARG A 177 5.26 -18.86 -3.24
N SER A 178 4.79 -17.77 -3.84
CA SER A 178 5.10 -16.41 -3.42
C SER A 178 4.11 -15.82 -2.40
N ALA A 179 3.02 -16.53 -2.07
CA ALA A 179 2.02 -16.07 -1.12
C ALA A 179 2.59 -15.68 0.26
N PRO A 180 3.53 -16.43 0.87
CA PRO A 180 4.07 -16.06 2.18
C PRO A 180 4.75 -14.67 2.18
N SER A 181 5.37 -14.28 1.07
CA SER A 181 6.00 -12.96 0.95
C SER A 181 4.99 -11.80 0.89
N LEU A 182 3.72 -12.05 0.55
CA LEU A 182 2.68 -11.03 0.61
C LEU A 182 2.34 -10.68 2.06
N GLY A 183 2.16 -11.67 2.92
CA GLY A 183 1.96 -11.45 4.36
C GLY A 183 3.17 -10.75 4.99
N ALA A 184 4.38 -11.18 4.60
CA ALA A 184 5.63 -10.57 5.05
C ALA A 184 5.70 -9.06 4.78
N CYS A 185 5.17 -8.59 3.64
CA CYS A 185 5.14 -7.15 3.31
C CYS A 185 4.42 -6.33 4.40
N TYR A 186 3.28 -6.81 4.89
CA TYR A 186 2.51 -6.12 5.93
C TYR A 186 3.22 -6.20 7.28
N THR A 187 3.66 -7.40 7.68
CA THR A 187 4.35 -7.59 8.97
C THR A 187 5.63 -6.79 9.05
N SER A 188 6.49 -6.84 8.03
CA SER A 188 7.75 -6.09 8.01
C SER A 188 7.51 -4.59 7.94
N SER A 189 6.47 -4.12 7.24
CA SER A 189 6.14 -2.69 7.22
C SER A 189 5.69 -2.17 8.59
N ILE A 190 4.79 -2.90 9.26
CA ILE A 190 4.29 -2.50 10.58
C ILE A 190 5.39 -2.55 11.64
N LEU A 191 6.25 -3.58 11.59
CA LEU A 191 7.41 -3.69 12.48
C LEU A 191 8.44 -2.57 12.22
N ALA A 192 8.75 -2.27 10.96
CA ALA A 192 9.64 -1.16 10.61
C ALA A 192 9.10 0.16 11.13
N LEU A 193 7.79 0.41 10.95
CA LEU A 193 7.13 1.57 11.53
C LEU A 193 7.33 1.58 13.06
N ALA A 194 7.05 0.47 13.76
CA ALA A 194 7.17 0.29 15.22
C ALA A 194 8.55 0.70 15.77
N GLU A 195 9.60 0.21 15.12
CA GLU A 195 10.99 0.53 15.45
C GLU A 195 11.32 1.99 15.17
N GLY A 196 10.72 2.57 14.12
CA GLY A 196 10.78 3.97 13.75
C GLY A 196 12.19 4.52 13.49
N VAL A 197 13.10 3.68 13.00
CA VAL A 197 14.40 4.09 12.47
C VAL A 197 14.29 4.29 10.95
N PRO A 198 14.42 5.53 10.43
CA PRO A 198 14.42 5.78 8.99
C PRO A 198 15.62 5.11 8.30
N LEU A 199 15.42 4.60 7.08
CA LEU A 199 16.49 4.12 6.17
C LEU A 199 17.32 2.91 6.65
N GLY A 200 16.67 1.92 7.26
CA GLY A 200 17.18 0.55 7.41
C GLY A 200 16.24 -0.47 6.73
N VAL A 201 16.74 -1.68 6.42
CA VAL A 201 15.92 -2.78 5.89
C VAL A 201 15.45 -3.64 7.05
N ALA A 202 14.14 -3.65 7.32
CA ALA A 202 13.54 -4.59 8.26
C ALA A 202 13.28 -5.93 7.56
N HIS A 203 13.88 -7.01 8.08
CA HIS A 203 13.61 -8.37 7.66
C HIS A 203 12.66 -9.06 8.65
N HIS A 204 11.87 -10.02 8.18
CA HIS A 204 11.05 -10.91 9.02
C HIS A 204 11.89 -11.83 9.95
N VAL A 205 13.20 -11.61 10.07
CA VAL A 205 14.09 -12.49 10.84
C VAL A 205 14.17 -11.97 12.27
N GLY A 206 13.33 -12.55 13.14
CA GLY A 206 13.56 -12.60 14.59
C GLY A 206 13.78 -11.25 15.27
N LEU A 207 12.82 -10.34 15.16
CA LEU A 207 12.81 -9.18 16.05
C LEU A 207 12.53 -9.65 17.48
N ASP A 208 13.45 -9.32 18.38
CA ASP A 208 13.20 -9.37 19.80
C ASP A 208 12.02 -8.42 20.10
N ARG A 209 10.86 -9.01 20.41
CA ARG A 209 9.60 -8.32 20.72
C ARG A 209 9.79 -7.21 21.76
N ALA A 210 10.82 -7.31 22.60
CA ALA A 210 11.17 -6.31 23.61
C ALA A 210 11.62 -4.95 23.03
N SER A 211 12.12 -4.88 21.79
CA SER A 211 12.61 -3.62 21.20
C SER A 211 11.50 -2.82 20.50
N ALA A 212 10.57 -3.50 19.81
CA ALA A 212 9.37 -2.86 19.24
C ALA A 212 8.41 -2.36 20.34
N ALA A 213 8.48 -2.96 21.53
CA ALA A 213 7.69 -2.57 22.68
C ALA A 213 8.08 -1.21 23.29
N ARG A 214 9.19 -0.56 22.90
CA ARG A 214 9.67 0.68 23.58
C ARG A 214 8.95 1.99 23.19
N ARG A 215 7.98 1.96 22.29
CA ARG A 215 7.05 3.10 22.05
C ARG A 215 5.65 2.73 22.54
N THR A 216 5.47 2.71 23.86
CA THR A 216 4.33 2.06 24.54
C THR A 216 3.00 2.82 24.57
N ALA A 217 2.82 3.98 23.93
CA ALA A 217 1.63 4.80 24.23
C ALA A 217 0.94 5.50 23.04
N GLU A 218 1.43 5.34 21.81
CA GLU A 218 0.84 6.06 20.68
C GLU A 218 -0.08 5.13 19.87
N HIS A 219 -1.35 5.52 19.75
CA HIS A 219 -2.29 4.92 18.80
C HIS A 219 -1.83 5.29 17.38
N TRP A 220 -1.76 4.33 16.46
CA TRP A 220 -1.27 4.56 15.09
C TRP A 220 -2.38 4.44 14.07
N ALA A 221 -2.36 5.28 13.04
CA ALA A 221 -3.18 5.08 11.84
C ALA A 221 -2.29 4.74 10.64
N ILE A 222 -2.51 3.58 10.02
CA ILE A 222 -1.74 3.11 8.87
C ILE A 222 -2.68 2.99 7.67
N ALA A 223 -2.47 3.79 6.64
CA ALA A 223 -3.16 3.62 5.36
C ALA A 223 -2.35 2.67 4.47
N THR A 224 -3.03 1.69 3.87
CA THR A 224 -2.38 0.72 2.98
C THR A 224 -3.31 0.32 1.83
N PRO A 225 -2.82 0.16 0.60
CA PRO A 225 -3.57 -0.51 -0.46
C PRO A 225 -3.56 -2.03 -0.24
N LEU A 226 -4.23 -2.78 -1.10
CA LEU A 226 -4.10 -4.24 -1.14
C LEU A 226 -2.76 -4.63 -1.80
N VAL A 227 -1.70 -4.77 -1.00
CA VAL A 227 -0.34 -5.07 -1.45
C VAL A 227 -0.29 -6.39 -2.24
N GLY A 228 0.41 -6.36 -3.38
CA GLY A 228 0.56 -7.50 -4.29
C GLY A 228 -0.54 -7.64 -5.34
N ALA A 229 -1.73 -7.09 -5.09
CA ALA A 229 -2.76 -6.98 -6.11
C ALA A 229 -2.39 -5.92 -7.17
N GLY A 230 -3.03 -5.97 -8.34
CA GLY A 230 -2.78 -5.01 -9.42
C GLY A 230 -1.41 -5.24 -10.07
N ALA A 231 -0.50 -4.27 -9.95
CA ALA A 231 0.81 -4.24 -10.64
C ALA A 231 1.65 -5.52 -10.47
N ALA A 232 1.70 -6.08 -9.26
CA ALA A 232 2.47 -7.30 -8.99
C ALA A 232 1.74 -8.59 -9.41
N GLY A 233 0.47 -8.49 -9.80
CA GLY A 233 -0.28 -9.55 -10.46
C GLY A 233 -0.85 -10.64 -9.57
N ALA A 234 -0.79 -10.52 -8.24
CA ALA A 234 -1.41 -11.52 -7.36
C ALA A 234 -2.93 -11.50 -7.53
N PRO A 235 -3.60 -12.67 -7.56
CA PRO A 235 -5.05 -12.74 -7.51
C PRO A 235 -5.56 -12.01 -6.26
N VAL A 236 -6.60 -11.20 -6.44
CA VAL A 236 -7.14 -10.33 -5.39
C VAL A 236 -7.51 -11.12 -4.13
N ALA A 237 -8.13 -12.30 -4.28
CA ALA A 237 -8.46 -13.19 -3.16
C ALA A 237 -7.23 -13.67 -2.37
N ILE A 238 -6.11 -13.95 -3.05
CA ILE A 238 -4.88 -14.40 -2.40
C ILE A 238 -4.21 -13.23 -1.67
N ALA A 239 -4.16 -12.05 -2.29
CA ALA A 239 -3.64 -10.84 -1.63
C ALA A 239 -4.49 -10.45 -0.40
N ALA A 240 -5.82 -10.59 -0.50
CA ALA A 240 -6.75 -10.35 0.61
C ALA A 240 -6.52 -11.32 1.76
N GLY A 241 -6.45 -12.63 1.49
CA GLY A 241 -6.14 -13.64 2.51
C GLY A 241 -4.82 -13.36 3.22
N ALA A 242 -3.76 -13.07 2.46
CA ALA A 242 -2.44 -12.76 3.03
C ALA A 242 -2.45 -11.49 3.90
N ALA A 243 -3.22 -10.45 3.53
CA ALA A 243 -3.38 -9.25 4.33
C ALA A 243 -4.09 -9.53 5.66
N VAL A 244 -5.22 -10.25 5.61
CA VAL A 244 -5.99 -10.61 6.81
C VAL A 244 -5.19 -11.49 7.77
N GLU A 245 -4.50 -12.50 7.25
CA GLU A 245 -3.63 -13.37 8.05
C GLU A 245 -2.49 -12.59 8.73
N ALA A 246 -1.86 -11.66 8.00
CA ALA A 246 -0.84 -10.78 8.56
C ALA A 246 -1.40 -9.89 9.68
N PHE A 247 -2.56 -9.26 9.49
CA PHE A 247 -3.16 -8.43 10.53
C PHE A 247 -3.63 -9.24 11.75
N ALA A 248 -4.18 -10.43 11.53
CA ALA A 248 -4.57 -11.34 12.60
C ALA A 248 -3.37 -11.76 13.45
N SER A 249 -2.24 -12.13 12.83
CA SER A 249 -1.02 -12.50 13.56
C SER A 249 -0.39 -11.34 14.36
N LEU A 250 -0.44 -10.12 13.82
CA LEU A 250 0.07 -8.93 14.51
C LEU A 250 -0.79 -8.49 15.69
N SER A 251 -2.09 -8.77 15.65
CA SER A 251 -3.04 -8.43 16.72
C SER A 251 -2.67 -9.06 18.08
N GLU A 252 -1.89 -10.15 18.06
CA GLU A 252 -1.44 -10.84 19.27
C GLU A 252 -0.22 -10.19 19.93
N SER A 253 0.55 -9.41 19.17
CA SER A 253 1.96 -9.20 19.50
C SER A 253 2.36 -7.76 19.79
N LEU A 254 1.67 -6.72 19.28
CA LEU A 254 2.09 -5.33 19.48
C LEU A 254 0.94 -4.31 19.37
N LEU A 255 1.15 -3.13 20.00
CA LEU A 255 0.61 -1.76 19.80
C LEU A 255 -0.89 -1.55 19.48
N GLU A 256 -1.45 -0.43 19.93
CA GLU A 256 -2.77 0.02 19.49
C GLU A 256 -2.68 0.61 18.07
N VAL A 257 -3.07 -0.17 17.06
CA VAL A 257 -2.91 0.18 15.65
C VAL A 257 -4.25 0.11 14.93
N THR A 258 -4.66 1.23 14.37
CA THR A 258 -5.71 1.29 13.36
C THR A 258 -5.08 1.14 11.97
N VAL A 259 -5.37 0.04 11.31
CA VAL A 259 -5.04 -0.17 9.89
C VAL A 259 -6.25 0.21 9.05
N ARG A 260 -6.03 1.02 8.03
CA ARG A 260 -7.02 1.38 7.02
C ARG A 260 -6.61 0.78 5.68
N LEU A 261 -7.38 -0.20 5.24
CA LEU A 261 -7.22 -0.81 3.94
C LEU A 261 -8.05 -0.01 2.92
N VAL A 262 -7.36 0.77 2.09
CA VAL A 262 -7.96 1.63 1.07
C VAL A 262 -8.05 0.84 -0.23
N LEU A 263 -9.26 0.45 -0.58
CA LEU A 263 -9.56 -0.41 -1.72
C LEU A 263 -10.19 0.44 -2.82
N ILE A 264 -9.70 0.30 -4.05
CA ILE A 264 -10.19 1.06 -5.21
C ILE A 264 -11.22 0.25 -6.01
N ALA A 265 -11.11 -1.07 -6.00
CA ALA A 265 -11.94 -1.95 -6.81
C ALA A 265 -12.99 -2.70 -5.94
N PRO A 266 -14.25 -2.85 -6.40
CA PRO A 266 -15.30 -3.54 -5.65
C PRO A 266 -14.96 -5.00 -5.33
N ASP A 267 -14.35 -5.72 -6.28
CA ASP A 267 -13.90 -7.11 -6.11
C ASP A 267 -12.85 -7.25 -5.01
N ALA A 268 -12.02 -6.23 -4.79
CA ALA A 268 -11.07 -6.19 -3.68
C ALA A 268 -11.77 -6.05 -2.33
N LEU A 269 -12.86 -5.30 -2.24
CA LEU A 269 -13.66 -5.22 -1.01
C LEU A 269 -14.27 -6.58 -0.68
N GLU A 270 -14.97 -7.19 -1.65
CA GLU A 270 -15.61 -8.50 -1.46
C GLU A 270 -14.60 -9.59 -1.07
N ALA A 271 -13.42 -9.57 -1.69
CA ALA A 271 -12.36 -10.52 -1.38
C ALA A 271 -11.83 -10.37 0.06
N VAL A 272 -11.67 -9.14 0.54
CA VAL A 272 -11.22 -8.88 1.91
C VAL A 272 -12.30 -9.25 2.92
N GLU A 273 -13.57 -8.94 2.64
CA GLU A 273 -14.69 -9.34 3.49
C GLU A 273 -14.78 -10.86 3.62
N ARG A 274 -14.67 -11.59 2.51
CA ARG A 274 -14.64 -13.05 2.53
C ARG A 274 -13.46 -13.59 3.34
N ALA A 275 -12.28 -13.00 3.19
CA ALA A 275 -11.10 -13.41 3.96
C ALA A 275 -11.28 -13.16 5.47
N LEU A 276 -11.92 -12.07 5.87
CA LEU A 276 -12.26 -11.76 7.26
C LEU A 276 -13.30 -12.73 7.84
N GLU A 277 -14.32 -13.08 7.06
CA GLU A 277 -15.30 -14.10 7.45
C GLU A 277 -14.68 -15.49 7.58
N GLU A 278 -13.75 -15.86 6.69
CA GLU A 278 -12.97 -17.10 6.78
C GLU A 278 -12.11 -17.13 8.04
N GLU A 279 -11.41 -16.03 8.34
CA GLU A 279 -10.63 -15.90 9.55
C GLU A 279 -11.50 -16.04 10.80
N GLN A 280 -12.67 -15.39 10.81
CA GLN A 280 -13.64 -15.54 11.89
C GLN A 280 -14.14 -16.99 12.05
N ARG A 281 -14.47 -17.67 10.94
CA ARG A 281 -14.91 -19.08 10.96
C ARG A 281 -13.84 -20.03 11.49
N ARG A 282 -12.55 -19.70 11.29
CA ARG A 282 -11.42 -20.45 11.85
C ARG A 282 -11.20 -20.19 13.35
N GLY A 283 -12.05 -19.38 13.97
CA GLY A 283 -11.85 -18.95 15.36
C GLY A 283 -10.78 -17.86 15.49
N GLY A 284 -10.40 -17.22 14.38
CA GLY A 284 -9.45 -16.12 14.32
C GLY A 284 -9.86 -14.93 15.17
N ARG A 285 -9.00 -13.92 15.32
CA ARG A 285 -9.19 -12.88 16.35
C ARG A 285 -9.86 -11.61 15.86
N LEU A 286 -9.88 -11.38 14.55
CA LEU A 286 -10.58 -10.25 13.97
C LEU A 286 -12.09 -10.53 13.99
N ARG A 287 -12.85 -9.55 14.49
CA ARG A 287 -14.31 -9.57 14.62
C ARG A 287 -14.87 -8.26 14.08
N PRO A 288 -16.08 -8.26 13.53
CA PRO A 288 -16.75 -7.00 13.20
C PRO A 288 -16.87 -6.13 14.46
N LEU A 289 -16.54 -4.85 14.35
CA LEU A 289 -16.85 -3.85 15.37
C LEU A 289 -18.20 -3.21 15.01
N ALA A 290 -19.11 -3.15 16.00
CA ALA A 290 -20.45 -2.60 15.85
C ALA A 290 -20.44 -1.06 15.78
#